data_AF-A0A9D5VHC9-F1
#
_entry.id   AF-A0A9D5VHC9-F1
#
_cell.length_a   1.000
_cell.length_b   1.000
_cell.length_c   1.000
_cell.angle_alpha   90.00
_cell.angle_beta   90.00
_cell.angle_gamma   90.00
#
_symmetry.space_group_name_H-M   'P 1'
#
loop_
_entity.id
_entity.type
_entity.pdbx_description
1 polymer ?
#
loop_
_entity_poly.entity_id
_entity_poly.type
_entity_poly.pdbx_seq_one_letter_code
_entity_poly.pdbx_strand_id
1 'polypeptide(L)'
;MDESPGTRLQKWLAEAGLCSRREGETWIQSGRVAINGEVVTQQGVRVLPGDVVALDGQPVQRGRLERLLLVLNKPPGVMCTRHDPEGRSTVFDLLGPDAPRLVTVGRLDYLSEGMILLTNDGLLAHRLMHPRQAVERVYRVRVHGRVSPQSLAQLRRGVELDDGPT
;
A
#
# COMPACT_ATOMS: atom_id res chain seq x y z
N MET A 1 11.27 26.73 -15.91
CA MET A 1 9.89 26.64 -15.39
C MET A 1 9.69 25.19 -15.01
N ASP A 2 9.40 24.93 -13.75
CA ASP A 2 9.28 23.59 -13.19
C ASP A 2 7.96 22.96 -13.70
N GLU A 3 8.02 22.30 -14.86
CA GLU A 3 6.96 21.39 -15.31
C GLU A 3 6.98 20.17 -14.37
N SER A 4 6.51 20.35 -13.15
CA SER A 4 6.22 19.22 -12.27
C SER A 4 5.11 18.42 -12.96
N PRO A 5 5.37 17.17 -13.40
CA PRO A 5 4.39 16.37 -14.11
C PRO A 5 3.26 16.08 -13.13
N GLY A 6 2.10 16.74 -13.31
CA GLY A 6 0.97 16.70 -12.37
C GLY A 6 0.63 15.31 -11.84
N THR A 7 -0.01 15.24 -10.68
CA THR A 7 -0.31 13.96 -10.03
C THR A 7 -1.54 13.33 -10.67
N ARG A 8 -1.47 12.06 -11.10
CA ARG A 8 -2.66 11.34 -11.62
C ARG A 8 -3.83 11.45 -10.63
N LEU A 9 -5.03 11.77 -11.11
CA LEU A 9 -6.19 12.09 -10.29
C LEU A 9 -6.52 10.99 -9.26
N GLN A 10 -6.51 9.71 -9.65
CA GLN A 10 -6.76 8.61 -8.72
C GLN A 10 -5.67 8.45 -7.64
N LYS A 11 -4.42 8.85 -7.95
CA LYS A 11 -3.33 8.89 -6.97
C LYS A 11 -3.53 10.07 -6.03
N TRP A 12 -3.91 11.23 -6.56
CA TRP A 12 -4.18 12.44 -5.76
C TRP A 12 -5.32 12.19 -4.76
N LEU A 13 -6.43 11.59 -5.18
CA LEU A 13 -7.57 11.23 -4.32
C LEU A 13 -7.17 10.25 -3.21
N ALA A 14 -6.31 9.27 -3.54
CA ALA A 14 -5.81 8.31 -2.56
C ALA A 14 -4.89 8.95 -1.52
N GLU A 15 -4.03 9.90 -1.94
CA GLU A 15 -3.15 10.66 -1.06
C GLU A 15 -3.91 11.68 -0.20
N ALA A 16 -5.07 12.16 -0.65
CA ALA A 16 -6.01 12.92 0.17
C ALA A 16 -6.72 12.06 1.24
N GLY A 17 -6.43 10.75 1.30
CA GLY A 17 -6.99 9.83 2.29
C GLY A 17 -8.41 9.34 1.99
N LEU A 18 -8.99 9.71 0.85
CA LEU A 18 -10.40 9.48 0.56
C LEU A 18 -10.73 8.05 0.12
N CYS A 19 -9.86 7.43 -0.67
CA CYS A 19 -10.16 6.15 -1.32
C CYS A 19 -8.89 5.34 -1.68
N SER A 20 -9.07 4.10 -2.12
CA SER A 20 -7.98 3.38 -2.79
C SER A 20 -7.74 3.95 -4.18
N ARG A 21 -6.58 3.67 -4.80
CA ARG A 21 -6.35 4.11 -6.18
C ARG A 21 -7.40 3.55 -7.14
N ARG A 22 -7.77 2.26 -7.00
CA ARG A 22 -8.79 1.62 -7.84
C ARG A 22 -10.18 2.21 -7.63
N GLU A 23 -10.54 2.45 -6.38
CA GLU A 23 -11.80 3.10 -6.03
C GLU A 23 -11.86 4.54 -6.55
N GLY A 24 -10.75 5.27 -6.50
CA GLY A 24 -10.63 6.57 -7.15
C GLY A 24 -10.84 6.49 -8.67
N GLU A 25 -10.37 5.43 -9.33
CA GLU A 25 -10.66 5.21 -10.76
C GLU A 25 -12.15 4.99 -11.01
N THR A 26 -12.83 4.23 -10.15
CA THR A 26 -14.29 4.04 -10.20
C THR A 26 -15.03 5.37 -10.00
N TRP A 27 -14.62 6.20 -9.03
CA TRP A 27 -15.25 7.49 -8.77
C TRP A 27 -15.13 8.44 -9.96
N ILE A 28 -13.95 8.48 -10.59
CA ILE A 28 -13.71 9.23 -11.82
C ILE A 28 -14.67 8.73 -12.90
N GLN A 29 -14.70 7.41 -13.20
CA GLN A 29 -15.58 6.86 -14.23
C GLN A 29 -17.07 7.16 -13.99
N SER A 30 -17.49 7.19 -12.73
CA SER A 30 -18.87 7.52 -12.34
C SER A 30 -19.21 9.02 -12.38
N GLY A 31 -18.27 9.90 -12.75
CA GLY A 31 -18.49 11.35 -12.83
C GLY A 31 -18.64 12.04 -11.49
N ARG A 32 -18.12 11.45 -10.41
CA ARG A 32 -18.19 12.02 -9.05
C ARG A 32 -17.11 13.05 -8.77
N VAL A 33 -16.06 13.08 -9.59
CA VAL A 33 -14.86 13.90 -9.35
C VAL A 33 -14.82 15.04 -10.36
N ALA A 34 -14.55 16.25 -9.89
CA ALA A 34 -14.35 17.42 -10.73
C ALA A 34 -12.99 18.08 -10.47
N ILE A 35 -12.40 18.69 -11.49
CA ILE A 35 -11.21 19.55 -11.39
C ILE A 35 -11.64 20.94 -11.86
N ASN A 36 -11.43 21.96 -11.03
CA ASN A 36 -11.78 23.36 -11.34
C ASN A 36 -13.24 23.55 -11.79
N GLY A 37 -14.16 22.71 -11.28
CA GLY A 37 -15.58 22.74 -11.61
C GLY A 37 -16.00 21.86 -12.80
N GLU A 38 -15.04 21.30 -13.54
CA GLU A 38 -15.34 20.40 -14.66
C GLU A 38 -15.31 18.93 -14.21
N VAL A 39 -16.40 18.20 -14.45
CA VAL A 39 -16.50 16.77 -14.13
C VAL A 39 -15.54 15.96 -15.00
N VAL A 40 -14.70 15.16 -14.37
CA VAL A 40 -13.71 14.31 -15.04
C VAL A 40 -14.19 12.86 -15.02
N THR A 41 -14.38 12.28 -16.21
CA THR A 41 -14.74 10.86 -16.39
C THR A 41 -13.63 10.01 -17.01
N GLN A 42 -12.59 10.65 -17.57
CA GLN A 42 -11.49 9.99 -18.25
C GLN A 42 -10.36 9.61 -17.28
N GLN A 43 -9.80 8.40 -17.48
CA GLN A 43 -8.64 7.94 -16.74
C GLN A 43 -7.35 8.61 -17.23
N GLY A 44 -6.37 8.74 -16.33
CA GLY A 44 -5.05 9.28 -16.65
C GLY A 44 -4.91 10.79 -16.56
N VAL A 45 -6.01 11.52 -16.31
CA VAL A 45 -6.00 12.96 -16.02
C VAL A 45 -5.11 13.25 -14.82
N ARG A 46 -4.39 14.37 -14.88
CA ARG A 46 -3.43 14.81 -13.87
C ARG A 46 -3.90 16.10 -13.23
N VAL A 47 -3.77 16.18 -11.92
CA VAL A 47 -3.97 17.38 -11.09
C VAL A 47 -2.68 18.17 -11.07
N LEU A 48 -2.73 19.41 -11.54
CA LEU A 48 -1.62 20.35 -11.57
C LEU A 48 -1.54 21.16 -10.26
N PRO A 49 -0.40 21.80 -9.97
CA PRO A 49 -0.33 22.77 -8.89
C PRO A 49 -1.36 23.90 -9.08
N GLY A 50 -2.20 24.13 -8.06
CA GLY A 50 -3.25 25.16 -8.10
C GLY A 50 -4.64 24.65 -8.46
N ASP A 51 -4.75 23.44 -9.04
CA ASP A 51 -6.05 22.83 -9.34
C ASP A 51 -6.86 22.56 -8.06
N VAL A 52 -8.15 22.85 -8.13
CA VAL A 52 -9.13 22.54 -7.09
C VAL A 52 -9.87 21.25 -7.48
N VAL A 53 -9.63 20.19 -6.73
CA VAL A 53 -10.37 18.92 -6.91
C VAL A 53 -11.61 18.95 -6.02
N ALA A 54 -12.75 18.55 -6.57
CA ALA A 54 -13.99 18.36 -5.82
C ALA A 54 -14.49 16.92 -5.97
N LEU A 55 -15.12 16.39 -4.92
CA LEU A 55 -15.83 15.12 -4.90
C LEU A 55 -17.29 15.39 -4.55
N ASP A 56 -18.22 14.93 -5.40
CA ASP A 56 -19.66 15.15 -5.27
C ASP A 56 -20.02 16.64 -5.03
N GLY A 57 -19.31 17.54 -5.72
CA GLY A 57 -19.52 18.99 -5.64
C GLY A 57 -18.85 19.68 -4.45
N GLN A 58 -18.20 18.95 -3.54
CA GLN A 58 -17.48 19.52 -2.40
C GLN A 58 -15.97 19.58 -2.66
N PRO A 59 -15.32 20.75 -2.51
CA PRO A 59 -13.87 20.87 -2.63
C PRO A 59 -13.15 19.94 -1.65
N VAL A 60 -12.26 19.10 -2.16
CA VAL A 60 -11.42 18.23 -1.37
C VAL A 60 -10.20 19.03 -0.93
N GLN A 61 -10.09 19.28 0.37
CA GLN A 61 -8.84 19.78 0.92
C GLN A 61 -7.84 18.62 1.02
N ARG A 62 -6.68 18.78 0.39
CA ARG A 62 -5.53 17.91 0.62
C ARG A 62 -4.98 18.24 2.01
N GLY A 63 -5.62 17.70 3.05
CA GLY A 63 -5.14 17.85 4.41
C GLY A 63 -3.67 17.45 4.47
N ARG A 64 -2.85 18.20 5.20
CA ARG A 64 -1.56 17.68 5.69
C ARG A 64 -1.89 16.60 6.71
N LEU A 65 -2.24 15.41 6.23
CA LEU A 65 -2.25 14.24 7.09
C LEU A 65 -0.83 14.12 7.64
N GLU A 66 -0.69 14.13 8.96
CA GLU A 66 0.60 13.84 9.59
C GLU A 66 1.08 12.48 9.08
N ARG A 67 2.35 12.39 8.70
CA ARG A 67 2.91 11.13 8.22
C ARG A 67 2.92 10.16 9.39
N LEU A 68 2.19 9.07 9.24
CA LEU A 68 2.11 8.02 10.25
C LEU A 68 2.81 6.77 9.74
N LEU A 69 3.67 6.20 10.57
CA LEU A 69 4.30 4.90 10.36
C LEU A 69 4.12 4.08 11.64
N LEU A 70 3.34 3.01 11.55
CA LEU A 70 3.13 2.07 12.63
C LEU A 70 3.97 0.82 12.42
N VAL A 71 4.46 0.27 13.52
CA VAL A 71 5.08 -1.05 13.58
C VAL A 71 4.10 -1.97 14.30
N LEU A 72 3.56 -2.95 13.60
CA LEU A 72 2.62 -3.92 14.15
C LEU A 72 3.31 -5.27 14.24
N ASN A 73 3.19 -5.92 15.41
CA ASN A 73 3.48 -7.34 15.52
C ASN A 73 2.22 -8.13 15.12
N LYS A 74 2.14 -8.53 13.86
CA LYS A 74 1.00 -9.26 13.29
C LYS A 74 0.96 -10.68 13.89
N PRO A 75 -0.16 -11.12 14.49
CA PRO A 75 -0.33 -12.51 14.90
C PRO A 75 -0.63 -13.43 13.70
N PRO A 76 -0.45 -14.75 13.85
CA PRO A 76 -0.96 -15.71 12.86
C PRO A 76 -2.50 -15.67 12.81
N GLY A 77 -3.09 -16.07 11.69
CA GLY A 77 -4.54 -16.09 11.51
C GLY A 77 -5.15 -14.74 11.10
N VAL A 78 -4.32 -13.75 10.75
CA VAL A 78 -4.73 -12.40 10.33
C VAL A 78 -4.27 -12.13 8.90
N MET A 79 -5.10 -11.49 8.09
CA MET A 79 -4.83 -11.17 6.69
C MET A 79 -4.17 -9.80 6.50
N CYS A 80 -3.18 -9.72 5.62
CA CYS A 80 -2.59 -8.44 5.16
C CYS A 80 -3.36 -7.86 3.97
N THR A 81 -4.66 -7.59 4.13
CA THR A 81 -5.54 -6.97 3.13
C THR A 81 -6.47 -5.98 3.80
N ARG A 82 -6.99 -5.00 3.05
CA ARG A 82 -8.03 -4.08 3.54
C ARG A 82 -9.42 -4.68 3.52
N HIS A 83 -9.65 -5.60 2.60
CA HIS A 83 -10.92 -6.27 2.43
C HIS A 83 -10.64 -7.73 2.13
N ASP A 84 -11.14 -8.60 2.98
CA ASP A 84 -11.10 -10.05 2.80
C ASP A 84 -12.51 -10.53 2.42
N PRO A 85 -12.73 -11.08 1.20
CA PRO A 85 -14.05 -11.52 0.76
C PRO A 85 -14.66 -12.63 1.63
N GLU A 86 -13.82 -13.39 2.35
CA GLU A 86 -14.25 -14.46 3.25
C GLU A 86 -14.52 -13.96 4.68
N GLY A 87 -14.36 -12.65 4.94
CA GLY A 87 -14.64 -12.04 6.23
C GLY A 87 -13.64 -12.39 7.34
N ARG A 88 -12.43 -12.86 7.00
CA ARG A 88 -11.37 -13.12 7.98
C ARG A 88 -10.82 -11.81 8.53
N SER A 89 -10.35 -11.86 9.78
CA SER A 89 -9.72 -10.71 10.43
C SER A 89 -8.48 -10.24 9.66
N THR A 90 -8.34 -8.92 9.57
CA THR A 90 -7.27 -8.22 8.87
C THR A 90 -6.39 -7.44 9.84
N VAL A 91 -5.19 -7.07 9.38
CA VAL A 91 -4.28 -6.22 10.17
C VAL A 91 -4.87 -4.87 10.53
N PHE A 92 -5.89 -4.39 9.81
CA PHE A 92 -6.55 -3.12 10.08
C PHE A 92 -7.58 -3.22 11.20
N ASP A 93 -8.19 -4.39 11.38
CA ASP A 93 -9.14 -4.64 12.48
C ASP A 93 -8.45 -4.56 13.85
N LEU A 94 -7.12 -4.74 13.88
CA LEU A 94 -6.30 -4.64 15.08
C LEU A 94 -6.01 -3.21 15.54
N LEU A 95 -6.29 -2.18 14.71
CA LEU A 95 -5.91 -0.79 14.98
C LEU A 95 -7.01 0.02 15.69
N GLY A 96 -8.22 -0.54 15.81
CA GLY A 96 -9.39 0.16 16.34
C GLY A 96 -10.13 1.01 15.30
N PRO A 97 -11.36 1.46 15.62
CA PRO A 97 -12.26 2.11 14.66
C PRO A 97 -11.80 3.52 14.23
N ASP A 98 -11.04 4.22 15.08
CA ASP A 98 -10.56 5.58 14.82
C ASP A 98 -9.23 5.61 14.06
N ALA A 99 -8.69 4.44 13.70
CA ALA A 99 -7.43 4.36 13.00
C ALA A 99 -7.52 5.07 11.64
N PRO A 100 -6.55 5.94 11.31
CA PRO A 100 -6.56 6.59 10.01
C PRO A 100 -6.36 5.56 8.90
N ARG A 101 -6.62 6.00 7.67
CA ARG A 101 -6.48 5.14 6.49
C ARG A 101 -5.00 4.78 6.22
N LEU A 102 -4.58 3.55 6.56
CA LEU A 102 -3.21 3.06 6.36
C LEU A 102 -3.08 1.98 5.27
N VAL A 103 -1.90 1.81 4.71
CA VAL A 103 -1.53 0.69 3.83
C VAL A 103 -0.41 -0.12 4.47
N THR A 104 -0.35 -1.42 4.21
CA THR A 104 0.78 -2.27 4.64
C THR A 104 1.99 -2.03 3.76
N VAL A 105 3.18 -2.18 4.34
CA VAL A 105 4.45 -2.28 3.60
C VAL A 105 4.75 -3.77 3.42
N GLY A 106 4.41 -4.28 2.25
CA GLY A 106 4.48 -5.71 1.95
C GLY A 106 3.31 -6.48 2.56
N ARG A 107 3.46 -7.80 2.61
CA ARG A 107 2.49 -8.74 3.18
C ARG A 107 3.24 -9.82 3.95
N LEU A 108 2.63 -10.29 5.02
CA LEU A 108 2.96 -11.55 5.68
C LEU A 108 1.84 -12.53 5.37
N ASP A 109 2.20 -13.80 5.20
CA ASP A 109 1.20 -14.85 4.96
C ASP A 109 0.26 -15.01 6.14
N TYR A 110 -0.89 -15.64 5.90
CA TYR A 110 -1.95 -15.82 6.88
C TYR A 110 -1.43 -16.43 8.19
N LEU A 111 -0.62 -17.49 8.10
CA LEU A 111 -0.04 -18.20 9.24
C LEU A 111 1.32 -17.63 9.70
N SER A 112 1.89 -16.69 8.96
CA SER A 112 3.13 -16.01 9.36
C SER A 112 2.84 -14.93 10.39
N GLU A 113 3.75 -14.78 11.35
CA GLU A 113 3.68 -13.78 12.41
C GLU A 113 4.90 -12.85 12.38
N GLY A 114 4.80 -11.72 13.06
CA GLY A 114 5.92 -10.82 13.29
C GLY A 114 5.69 -9.41 12.76
N MET A 115 6.80 -8.70 12.57
CA MET A 115 6.80 -7.28 12.24
C MET A 115 6.22 -7.02 10.85
N ILE A 116 5.22 -6.14 10.78
CA ILE A 116 4.74 -5.50 9.55
C ILE A 116 4.60 -4.00 9.78
N LEU A 117 4.97 -3.21 8.77
CA LEU A 117 4.80 -1.76 8.82
C LEU A 117 3.46 -1.36 8.19
N LEU A 118 2.81 -0.34 8.75
CA LEU A 118 1.64 0.30 8.16
C LEU A 118 1.84 1.81 8.08
N THR A 119 1.44 2.43 6.98
CA THR A 119 1.64 3.88 6.79
C THR A 119 0.54 4.53 5.95
N ASN A 120 0.28 5.82 6.14
CA ASN A 120 -0.53 6.63 5.23
C ASN A 120 0.31 7.24 4.07
N ASP A 121 1.64 7.07 4.10
CA ASP A 121 2.55 7.56 3.07
C ASP A 121 2.78 6.47 2.00
N GLY A 122 2.02 6.57 0.91
CA GLY A 122 2.13 5.64 -0.21
C GLY A 122 3.49 5.69 -0.93
N LEU A 123 4.21 6.82 -0.89
CA LEU A 123 5.55 6.92 -1.48
C LEU A 123 6.57 6.17 -0.63
N LEU A 124 6.50 6.30 0.69
CA LEU A 124 7.32 5.53 1.63
C LEU A 124 7.04 4.04 1.47
N ALA A 125 5.76 3.63 1.48
CA ALA A 125 5.37 2.24 1.30
C ALA A 125 5.93 1.66 -0.02
N HIS A 126 5.77 2.39 -1.13
CA HIS A 126 6.31 2.00 -2.42
C HIS A 126 7.84 1.84 -2.37
N ARG A 127 8.56 2.81 -1.81
CA ARG A 127 10.02 2.73 -1.69
C ARG A 127 10.45 1.51 -0.88
N LEU A 128 9.85 1.29 0.29
CA LEU A 128 10.21 0.15 1.14
C LEU A 128 9.88 -1.22 0.51
N MET A 129 8.88 -1.29 -0.37
CA MET A 129 8.52 -2.52 -1.09
C MET A 129 9.30 -2.74 -2.38
N HIS A 130 9.76 -1.68 -3.05
CA HIS A 130 10.33 -1.78 -4.39
C HIS A 130 11.64 -2.59 -4.38
N PRO A 131 11.79 -3.67 -5.19
CA PRO A 131 12.96 -4.56 -5.14
C PRO A 131 14.31 -3.85 -5.31
N ARG A 132 14.38 -2.83 -6.19
CA ARG A 132 15.59 -2.00 -6.40
C ARG A 132 16.13 -1.33 -5.14
N GLN A 133 15.32 -1.14 -4.09
CA GLN A 133 15.80 -0.53 -2.85
C GLN A 133 16.53 -1.54 -1.96
N ALA A 134 16.47 -2.84 -2.27
CA ALA A 134 17.18 -3.90 -1.55
C ALA A 134 17.03 -3.84 -0.02
N VAL A 135 15.89 -3.34 0.46
CA VAL A 135 15.60 -3.26 1.90
C VAL A 135 15.60 -4.67 2.46
N GLU A 136 16.44 -4.94 3.45
CA GLU A 136 16.55 -6.25 4.05
C GLU A 136 15.28 -6.61 4.84
N ARG A 137 14.87 -7.87 4.75
CA ARG A 137 13.82 -8.44 5.59
C ARG A 137 14.40 -9.68 6.28
N VAL A 138 14.39 -9.67 7.60
CA VAL A 138 14.99 -10.73 8.41
C VAL A 138 13.87 -11.56 9.01
N TYR A 139 13.94 -12.87 8.79
CA TYR A 139 12.97 -13.83 9.29
C TYR A 139 13.65 -14.83 10.23
N ARG A 140 12.95 -15.22 11.29
CA ARG A 140 13.32 -16.36 12.13
C ARG A 140 12.46 -17.54 11.73
N VAL A 141 13.08 -18.56 11.14
CA VAL A 141 12.37 -19.74 10.63
C VAL A 141 12.74 -20.97 11.45
N ARG A 142 11.73 -21.75 11.86
CA ARG A 142 11.89 -23.08 12.44
C ARG A 142 11.51 -24.11 11.38
N VAL A 143 12.40 -25.05 11.10
CA VAL A 143 12.19 -26.09 10.08
C VAL A 143 12.06 -27.47 10.70
N HIS A 144 11.38 -28.38 10.00
CA HIS A 144 11.38 -29.80 10.31
C HIS A 144 12.56 -30.48 9.59
N GLY A 145 13.36 -31.26 10.31
CA GLY A 145 14.57 -31.92 9.80
C GLY A 145 15.87 -31.27 10.27
N ARG A 146 16.99 -31.61 9.62
CA ARG A 146 18.32 -31.08 9.94
C ARG A 146 18.78 -30.08 8.90
N VAL A 147 19.15 -28.88 9.36
CA VAL A 147 19.82 -27.88 8.54
C VAL A 147 21.32 -28.19 8.51
N SER A 148 21.81 -28.64 7.36
CA SER A 148 23.24 -28.90 7.17
C SER A 148 23.98 -27.64 6.70
N PRO A 149 25.31 -27.53 6.94
CA PRO A 149 26.12 -26.46 6.35
C PRO A 149 26.04 -26.40 4.83
N GLN A 150 25.90 -27.56 4.16
CA GLN A 150 25.76 -27.66 2.72
C GLN A 150 24.44 -27.04 2.24
N SER A 151 23.33 -27.31 2.93
CA SER A 151 22.01 -26.73 2.63
C SER A 151 22.03 -25.20 2.76
N LEU A 152 22.69 -24.68 3.80
CA LEU A 152 22.87 -23.23 3.97
C LEU A 152 23.74 -22.62 2.86
N ALA A 153 24.81 -23.29 2.44
CA ALA A 153 25.67 -22.84 1.36
C ALA A 153 24.96 -22.87 0.00
N GLN A 154 23.99 -23.77 -0.20
CA GLN A 154 23.13 -23.79 -1.38
C GLN A 154 22.16 -22.61 -1.36
N LEU A 155 21.42 -22.41 -0.26
CA LEU A 155 20.47 -21.30 -0.12
C LEU A 155 21.14 -19.92 -0.31
N ARG A 156 22.37 -19.73 0.16
CA ARG A 156 23.12 -18.47 -0.03
C ARG A 156 23.53 -18.17 -1.48
N ARG A 157 23.63 -19.20 -2.32
CA ARG A 157 23.98 -19.06 -3.75
C ARG A 157 22.76 -18.88 -4.65
N GLY A 158 21.57 -19.01 -4.05
CA GLY A 158 20.31 -19.05 -4.77
C GLY A 158 19.86 -20.48 -5.09
N VAL A 159 18.56 -20.65 -5.23
CA VAL A 159 17.88 -21.90 -5.60
C VAL A 159 16.86 -21.62 -6.70
N GLU A 160 16.58 -22.62 -7.53
CA GLU A 160 15.50 -22.55 -8.51
C GLU A 160 14.15 -22.77 -7.83
N LEU A 161 13.21 -21.87 -8.09
CA LEU A 161 11.80 -21.99 -7.71
C LEU A 161 10.95 -22.02 -9.00
N ASP A 162 9.66 -22.32 -8.85
CA ASP A 162 8.73 -22.39 -9.99
C ASP A 162 8.60 -21.06 -10.75
N ASP A 163 8.84 -19.94 -10.08
CA ASP A 163 8.81 -18.58 -10.61
C ASP A 163 10.20 -18.02 -10.97
N GLY A 164 11.24 -18.84 -10.85
CA GLY A 164 12.61 -18.55 -11.26
C GLY A 164 13.65 -18.66 -10.13
N PRO A 165 14.91 -18.29 -10.41
CA PRO A 165 15.98 -18.35 -9.42
C PRO A 165 15.87 -17.22 -8.39
N THR A 166 16.23 -17.53 -7.14
CA THR A 166 16.36 -16.54 -6.04
C THR A 166 17.67 -15.77 -6.06
#